data_AF-A0A381VJJ0-F1
#
_entry.id   AF-A0A381VJJ0-F1
#
_cell.length_a   1.000
_cell.length_b   1.000
_cell.length_c   1.000
_cell.angle_alpha   90.00
_cell.angle_beta   90.00
_cell.angle_gamma   90.00
#
_symmetry.space_group_name_H-M   'P 1'
#
loop_
_entity.id
_entity.type
_entity.pdbx_description
1 polymer ?
#
loop_
_entity_poly.entity_id
_entity_poly.type
_entity_poly.pdbx_seq_one_letter_code
_entity_poly.pdbx_strand_id
1 'polypeptide(L)'
;VKSRASSKSEKDRSLAKEFGEAFFDGDRSHGYGGFNYNPRFWEPVIPTFIEHWNLKSGDSILDVGCAKGFMIFDFYRMIEGLKVSGIDISEYAIKNSVKEVQDFIQVASADNLPYEDNSFDYAISITTVHNLERDGVIKALRELERVSRKGSFITVDAYTNNDEKERMYAWNLTAKTILHVDEWKELFKEAEYKGDYYWFMP
;
A
#
# COMPACT_ATOMS: atom_id res chain seq x y z
N VAL A 1 -5.06 -5.86 -28.57
CA VAL A 1 -3.92 -4.96 -28.28
C VAL A 1 -2.86 -5.75 -27.53
N LYS A 2 -1.99 -6.47 -28.26
CA LYS A 2 -0.92 -7.35 -27.73
C LYS A 2 0.44 -6.64 -27.85
N SER A 3 0.58 -5.47 -27.23
CA SER A 3 1.87 -4.77 -27.23
C SER A 3 2.00 -3.88 -25.99
N ARG A 4 2.48 -4.45 -24.88
CA ARG A 4 3.17 -3.72 -23.78
C ARG A 4 3.64 -4.65 -22.64
N ALA A 5 4.03 -5.88 -22.96
CA ALA A 5 4.79 -6.71 -22.04
C ALA A 5 6.22 -6.87 -22.58
N SER A 6 6.98 -5.76 -22.62
CA SER A 6 8.43 -5.91 -22.63
C SER A 6 8.79 -6.49 -21.26
N SER A 7 9.31 -7.71 -21.22
CA SER A 7 9.79 -8.34 -19.99
C SER A 7 10.74 -7.38 -19.26
N LYS A 8 10.40 -7.00 -18.02
CA LYS A 8 11.25 -6.13 -17.19
C LYS A 8 12.55 -6.84 -16.88
N SER A 9 13.69 -6.18 -17.10
CA SER A 9 14.99 -6.78 -16.82
C SER A 9 15.19 -6.98 -15.31
N GLU A 10 16.07 -7.91 -14.92
CA GLU A 10 16.44 -8.08 -13.52
C GLU A 10 17.04 -6.81 -12.92
N LYS A 11 17.77 -6.03 -13.74
CA LYS A 11 18.30 -4.72 -13.34
C LYS A 11 17.18 -3.73 -13.02
N ASP A 12 16.13 -3.67 -13.86
CA ASP A 12 14.98 -2.79 -13.61
C ASP A 12 14.26 -3.18 -12.31
N ARG A 13 14.10 -4.48 -12.06
CA ARG A 13 13.47 -5.00 -10.84
C ARG A 13 14.31 -4.70 -9.60
N SER A 14 15.64 -4.79 -9.70
CA SER A 14 16.54 -4.44 -8.59
C SER A 14 16.39 -2.97 -8.22
N LEU A 15 16.44 -2.06 -9.20
CA LEU A 15 16.27 -0.62 -8.99
C LEU A 15 14.88 -0.29 -8.44
N ALA A 16 13.84 -0.96 -8.95
CA ALA A 16 12.47 -0.78 -8.47
C ALA A 16 12.32 -1.13 -6.98
N LYS A 17 12.96 -2.21 -6.53
CA LYS A 17 12.90 -2.72 -5.15
C LYS A 17 13.67 -1.88 -4.14
N GLU A 18 14.46 -0.91 -4.59
CA GLU A 18 15.06 0.11 -3.70
C GLU A 18 14.04 1.16 -3.28
N PHE A 19 12.90 1.27 -3.98
CA PHE A 19 11.87 2.29 -3.75
C PHE A 19 12.45 3.72 -3.68
N GLY A 20 13.53 3.98 -4.40
CA GLY A 20 14.21 5.29 -4.44
C GLY A 20 13.67 6.19 -5.55
N GLU A 21 14.46 7.23 -5.87
CA GLU A 21 14.16 8.18 -6.96
C GLU A 21 13.84 7.48 -8.28
N ALA A 22 14.62 6.45 -8.64
CA ALA A 22 14.41 5.72 -9.89
C ALA A 22 13.01 5.10 -10.00
N PHE A 23 12.47 4.58 -8.90
CA PHE A 23 11.14 3.99 -8.84
C PHE A 23 10.05 5.06 -8.93
N PHE A 24 10.18 6.16 -8.19
CA PHE A 24 9.14 7.19 -8.12
C PHE A 24 9.15 8.14 -9.33
N ASP A 25 10.30 8.72 -9.64
CA ASP A 25 10.42 9.83 -10.59
C ASP A 25 11.47 9.60 -11.70
N GLY A 26 12.06 8.40 -11.76
CA GLY A 26 12.98 8.00 -12.83
C GLY A 26 12.28 7.57 -14.12
N ASP A 27 12.88 6.63 -14.86
CA ASP A 27 12.26 6.07 -16.06
C ASP A 27 11.05 5.18 -15.71
N ARG A 28 10.03 5.19 -16.58
CA ARG A 28 8.83 4.35 -16.44
C ARG A 28 9.15 2.85 -16.50
N SER A 29 10.34 2.46 -16.96
CA SER A 29 10.84 1.10 -16.89
C SER A 29 11.01 0.62 -15.44
N HIS A 30 11.41 1.51 -14.53
CA HIS A 30 11.80 1.19 -13.15
C HIS A 30 10.66 1.32 -12.13
N GLY A 31 9.55 1.97 -12.47
CA GLY A 31 8.47 2.22 -11.52
C GLY A 31 7.46 3.21 -12.07
N TYR A 32 6.96 4.11 -11.23
CA TYR A 32 5.95 5.11 -11.55
C TYR A 32 6.35 6.08 -12.66
N GLY A 33 7.62 6.45 -12.76
CA GLY A 33 8.16 7.30 -13.82
C GLY A 33 7.61 8.73 -13.81
N GLY A 34 7.41 9.30 -12.61
CA GLY A 34 6.83 10.63 -12.38
C GLY A 34 5.62 10.55 -11.46
N PHE A 35 5.85 10.23 -10.19
CA PHE A 35 4.79 10.04 -9.20
C PHE A 35 4.41 11.38 -8.58
N ASN A 36 3.45 12.06 -9.21
CA ASN A 36 2.95 13.36 -8.79
C ASN A 36 1.48 13.26 -8.35
N TYR A 37 1.10 14.13 -7.42
CA TYR A 37 -0.26 14.21 -6.93
C TYR A 37 -1.22 14.51 -8.08
N ASN A 38 -2.33 13.77 -8.14
CA ASN A 38 -3.43 14.05 -9.06
C ASN A 38 -4.75 13.66 -8.38
N PRO A 39 -5.71 14.61 -8.26
CA PRO A 39 -6.97 14.39 -7.54
C PRO A 39 -7.79 13.23 -8.10
N ARG A 40 -7.63 12.87 -9.38
CA ARG A 40 -8.42 11.80 -10.02
C ARG A 40 -8.25 10.41 -9.40
N PHE A 41 -7.20 10.20 -8.61
CA PHE A 41 -6.85 8.88 -8.07
C PHE A 41 -7.56 8.61 -6.75
N TRP A 42 -7.32 9.42 -5.72
CA TRP A 42 -7.83 9.15 -4.37
C TRP A 42 -9.09 9.93 -4.01
N GLU A 43 -9.31 11.16 -4.50
CA GLU A 43 -10.57 11.90 -4.24
C GLU A 43 -11.84 11.07 -4.48
N PRO A 44 -11.96 10.28 -5.57
CA PRO A 44 -13.17 9.49 -5.81
C PRO A 44 -13.26 8.25 -4.92
N VAL A 45 -12.17 7.85 -4.28
CA VAL A 45 -12.07 6.65 -3.44
C VAL A 45 -12.33 6.97 -1.97
N ILE A 46 -11.92 8.15 -1.49
CA ILE A 46 -12.15 8.56 -0.10
C ILE A 46 -13.62 8.41 0.33
N PRO A 47 -14.64 8.82 -0.47
CA PRO A 47 -16.04 8.63 -0.11
C PRO A 47 -16.44 7.18 0.17
N THR A 48 -15.81 6.20 -0.50
CA THR A 48 -16.05 4.77 -0.24
C THR A 48 -15.59 4.38 1.16
N PHE A 49 -14.44 4.87 1.62
CA PHE A 49 -13.98 4.64 3.00
C PHE A 49 -14.87 5.37 4.02
N ILE A 50 -15.34 6.57 3.69
CA ILE A 50 -16.30 7.30 4.54
C ILE A 50 -17.57 6.47 4.73
N GLU A 51 -18.15 5.96 3.64
CA GLU A 51 -19.38 5.17 3.70
C GLU A 51 -19.17 3.84 4.43
N HIS A 52 -18.11 3.10 4.09
CA HIS A 52 -17.83 1.77 4.66
C HIS A 52 -17.57 1.81 6.17
N TRP A 53 -16.82 2.79 6.65
CA TRP A 53 -16.43 2.89 8.05
C TRP A 53 -17.17 3.95 8.85
N ASN A 54 -18.11 4.66 8.22
CA ASN A 54 -18.73 5.87 8.77
C ASN A 54 -17.65 6.84 9.32
N LEU A 55 -16.58 7.01 8.53
CA LEU A 55 -15.38 7.74 8.94
C LEU A 55 -15.71 9.22 9.16
N LYS A 56 -15.31 9.76 10.31
CA LYS A 56 -15.71 11.11 10.73
C LYS A 56 -14.61 11.84 11.49
N SER A 57 -14.88 13.12 11.74
CA SER A 57 -14.04 13.96 12.59
C SER A 57 -13.72 13.29 13.93
N GLY A 58 -12.46 13.35 14.34
CA GLY A 58 -11.96 12.75 15.58
C GLY A 58 -11.48 11.30 15.45
N ASP A 59 -11.87 10.56 14.40
CA ASP A 59 -11.31 9.24 14.10
C ASP A 59 -9.83 9.36 13.69
N SER A 60 -9.09 8.25 13.75
CA SER A 60 -7.69 8.17 13.31
C SER A 60 -7.44 7.08 12.27
N ILE A 61 -6.68 7.42 11.23
CA ILE A 61 -6.35 6.51 10.12
C ILE A 61 -4.84 6.45 9.87
N LEU A 62 -4.33 5.22 9.69
CA LEU A 62 -2.95 4.96 9.26
C LEU A 62 -2.93 4.44 7.83
N ASP A 63 -2.07 4.99 6.98
CA ASP A 63 -1.75 4.45 5.66
C ASP A 63 -0.35 3.81 5.65
N VAL A 64 -0.30 2.49 5.44
CA VAL A 64 0.91 1.66 5.42
C VAL A 64 1.39 1.46 3.98
N GLY A 65 2.50 2.09 3.65
CA GLY A 65 2.99 2.29 2.28
C GLY A 65 2.39 3.52 1.63
N CYS A 66 2.39 4.64 2.35
CA CYS A 66 1.74 5.89 1.93
C CYS A 66 2.48 6.61 0.78
N ALA A 67 3.67 6.14 0.42
CA ALA A 67 4.56 6.77 -0.56
C ALA A 67 4.72 8.28 -0.32
N LYS A 68 4.28 9.10 -1.27
CA LYS A 68 4.34 10.57 -1.19
C LYS A 68 3.15 11.20 -0.45
N GLY A 69 2.33 10.39 0.24
CA GLY A 69 1.24 10.85 1.10
C GLY A 69 -0.02 11.33 0.37
N PHE A 70 -0.27 10.89 -0.87
CA PHE A 70 -1.39 11.41 -1.67
C PHE A 70 -2.76 11.02 -1.09
N MET A 71 -2.93 9.77 -0.66
CA MET A 71 -4.19 9.34 -0.04
C MET A 71 -4.38 10.02 1.33
N ILE A 72 -3.30 10.15 2.10
CA ILE A 72 -3.28 10.87 3.38
C ILE A 72 -3.69 12.35 3.20
N PHE A 73 -3.19 13.01 2.15
CA PHE A 73 -3.58 14.37 1.81
C PHE A 73 -5.07 14.50 1.49
N ASP A 74 -5.63 13.55 0.74
CA ASP A 74 -7.04 13.57 0.39
C ASP A 74 -7.94 13.31 1.60
N PHE A 75 -7.59 12.35 2.46
CA PHE A 75 -8.26 12.16 3.75
C PHE A 75 -8.24 13.43 4.61
N TYR A 76 -7.04 14.03 4.77
CA TYR A 76 -6.82 15.21 5.61
C TYR A 76 -7.67 16.40 5.18
N ARG A 77 -7.76 16.68 3.88
CA ARG A 77 -8.49 17.86 3.38
C ARG A 77 -9.99 17.63 3.21
N MET A 78 -10.43 16.39 3.00
CA MET A 78 -11.85 16.08 2.77
C MET A 78 -12.64 15.86 4.06
N ILE A 79 -11.97 15.50 5.17
CA ILE A 79 -12.61 15.17 6.43
C ILE A 79 -12.03 16.03 7.54
N GLU A 80 -12.69 17.16 7.83
CA GLU A 80 -12.25 18.10 8.85
C GLU A 80 -12.12 17.42 10.23
N GLY A 81 -10.92 17.52 10.82
CA GLY A 81 -10.62 16.94 12.13
C GLY A 81 -10.33 15.45 12.15
N LEU A 82 -10.21 14.79 10.99
CA LEU A 82 -9.65 13.44 10.92
C LEU A 82 -8.15 13.47 11.27
N LYS A 83 -7.71 12.53 12.10
CA LYS A 83 -6.29 12.36 12.42
C LYS A 83 -5.67 11.40 11.43
N VAL A 84 -4.73 11.87 10.63
CA VAL A 84 -4.07 11.05 9.62
C VAL A 84 -2.65 10.73 10.04
N SER A 85 -2.16 9.55 9.66
CA SER A 85 -0.75 9.19 9.75
C SER A 85 -0.37 8.27 8.60
N GLY A 86 0.87 8.33 8.15
CA GLY A 86 1.35 7.42 7.10
C GLY A 86 2.76 6.92 7.37
N ILE A 87 3.08 5.74 6.88
CA ILE A 87 4.46 5.26 6.84
C ILE A 87 4.81 4.74 5.45
N ASP A 88 6.06 4.88 5.06
CA ASP A 88 6.61 4.21 3.89
C ASP A 88 8.07 3.83 4.15
N ILE A 89 8.57 2.77 3.50
CA ILE A 89 9.98 2.37 3.63
C ILE A 89 10.91 3.35 2.88
N SER A 90 10.36 4.11 1.93
CA SER A 90 11.12 5.01 1.08
C SER A 90 11.38 6.37 1.74
N GLU A 91 12.63 6.61 2.13
CA GLU A 91 13.10 7.95 2.51
C GLU A 91 12.86 8.98 1.39
N TYR A 92 13.01 8.56 0.12
CA TYR A 92 12.78 9.43 -1.02
C TYR A 92 11.32 9.87 -1.12
N ALA A 93 10.37 8.94 -0.96
CA ALA A 93 8.95 9.25 -1.04
C ALA A 93 8.52 10.20 0.08
N ILE A 94 8.94 9.93 1.31
CA ILE A 94 8.63 10.77 2.47
C ILE A 94 9.24 12.18 2.32
N LYS A 95 10.49 12.28 1.83
CA LYS A 95 11.14 13.58 1.59
C LYS A 95 10.46 14.40 0.48
N ASN A 96 9.84 13.73 -0.49
CA ASN A 96 9.19 14.34 -1.66
C ASN A 96 7.66 14.24 -1.57
N SER A 97 7.11 14.19 -0.36
CA SER A 97 5.67 14.11 -0.13
C SER A 97 4.96 15.43 -0.41
N VAL A 98 3.63 15.38 -0.39
CA VAL A 98 2.81 16.61 -0.32
C VAL A 98 3.15 17.34 0.98
N LYS A 99 3.41 18.65 0.89
CA LYS A 99 3.96 19.45 2.00
C LYS A 99 3.01 19.50 3.19
N GLU A 100 1.71 19.57 2.90
CA GLU A 100 0.63 19.71 3.87
C GLU A 100 0.49 18.50 4.80
N VAL A 101 1.08 17.36 4.44
CA VAL A 101 1.01 16.13 5.25
C VAL A 101 2.37 15.59 5.66
N GLN A 102 3.45 16.33 5.40
CA GLN A 102 4.80 15.88 5.66
C GLN A 102 5.03 15.58 7.16
N ASP A 103 4.41 16.35 8.06
CA ASP A 103 4.49 16.14 9.50
C ASP A 103 3.66 14.95 10.01
N PHE A 104 2.80 14.37 9.15
CA PHE A 104 1.95 13.22 9.50
C PHE A 104 2.50 11.90 8.97
N ILE A 105 3.59 11.93 8.20
CA ILE A 105 4.15 10.73 7.59
C ILE A 105 5.62 10.54 8.01
N GLN A 106 6.06 9.29 8.10
CA GLN A 106 7.42 8.96 8.51
C GLN A 106 7.97 7.72 7.80
N VAL A 107 9.29 7.56 7.84
CA VAL A 107 9.94 6.37 7.29
C VAL A 107 9.85 5.23 8.29
N ALA A 108 9.22 4.12 7.90
CA ALA A 108 9.16 2.89 8.68
C ALA A 108 8.83 1.68 7.80
N SER A 109 9.06 0.47 8.33
CA SER A 109 8.70 -0.77 7.65
C SER A 109 7.31 -1.24 8.05
N ALA A 110 6.56 -1.79 7.09
CA ALA A 110 5.21 -2.31 7.34
C ALA A 110 5.19 -3.50 8.31
N ASP A 111 6.28 -4.26 8.42
CA ASP A 111 6.43 -5.41 9.32
C ASP A 111 7.00 -5.06 10.71
N ASN A 112 7.16 -3.77 11.01
CA ASN A 112 7.58 -3.25 12.31
C ASN A 112 7.12 -1.79 12.47
N LEU A 113 5.84 -1.61 12.78
CA LEU A 113 5.22 -0.29 12.86
C LEU A 113 5.61 0.41 14.17
N PRO A 114 6.03 1.69 14.13
CA PRO A 114 6.50 2.44 15.29
C PRO A 114 5.35 3.03 16.12
N TYR A 115 4.30 2.23 16.33
CA TYR A 115 3.09 2.66 17.02
C TYR A 115 2.70 1.65 18.09
N GLU A 116 2.07 2.14 19.15
CA GLU A 116 1.51 1.31 20.21
C GLU A 116 0.28 0.53 19.72
N ASP A 117 -0.07 -0.51 20.46
CA ASP A 117 -1.27 -1.29 20.21
C ASP A 117 -2.49 -0.38 20.22
N ASN A 118 -3.44 -0.64 19.32
CA ASN A 118 -4.68 0.11 19.24
C ASN A 118 -4.41 1.62 19.20
N SER A 119 -3.50 2.13 18.37
CA SER A 119 -3.25 3.57 18.25
C SER A 119 -4.17 4.24 17.21
N PHE A 120 -4.66 3.47 16.24
CA PHE A 120 -5.51 3.95 15.16
C PHE A 120 -6.90 3.33 15.21
N ASP A 121 -7.91 4.09 14.80
CA ASP A 121 -9.23 3.52 14.58
C ASP A 121 -9.21 2.61 13.35
N TYR A 122 -8.58 3.06 12.26
CA TYR A 122 -8.47 2.32 11.01
C TYR A 122 -7.03 2.27 10.49
N ALA A 123 -6.66 1.17 9.83
CA ALA A 123 -5.39 1.05 9.12
C ALA A 123 -5.60 0.56 7.69
N ILE A 124 -4.97 1.20 6.71
CA ILE A 124 -5.04 0.83 5.30
C ILE A 124 -3.65 0.42 4.82
N SER A 125 -3.57 -0.56 3.92
CA SER A 125 -2.36 -0.81 3.13
C SER A 125 -2.71 -1.19 1.69
N ILE A 126 -2.52 -0.26 0.75
CA ILE A 126 -2.86 -0.47 -0.65
C ILE A 126 -1.61 -0.88 -1.44
N THR A 127 -1.59 -2.10 -1.98
CA THR A 127 -0.53 -2.60 -2.87
C THR A 127 0.89 -2.52 -2.28
N THR A 128 1.01 -2.70 -0.95
CA THR A 128 2.28 -2.53 -0.23
C THR A 128 2.80 -3.83 0.36
N VAL A 129 2.00 -4.51 1.19
CA VAL A 129 2.50 -5.62 2.03
C VAL A 129 3.10 -6.77 1.21
N HIS A 130 2.59 -7.03 0.01
CA HIS A 130 3.08 -8.08 -0.89
C HIS A 130 4.51 -7.83 -1.43
N ASN A 131 5.07 -6.64 -1.23
CA ASN A 131 6.47 -6.33 -1.51
C ASN A 131 7.44 -6.94 -0.49
N LEU A 132 6.92 -7.49 0.61
CA LEU A 132 7.68 -8.26 1.59
C LEU A 132 7.73 -9.74 1.19
N GLU A 133 8.77 -10.43 1.68
CA GLU A 133 8.78 -11.90 1.70
C GLU A 133 7.62 -12.41 2.57
N ARG A 134 7.19 -13.66 2.34
CA ARG A 134 6.01 -14.25 3.00
C ARG A 134 5.97 -14.02 4.53
N ASP A 135 7.09 -14.24 5.21
CA ASP A 135 7.17 -14.04 6.66
C ASP A 135 7.01 -12.57 7.07
N GLY A 136 7.52 -11.65 6.24
CA GLY A 136 7.31 -10.21 6.42
C GLY A 136 5.86 -9.81 6.16
N VAL A 137 5.19 -10.42 5.18
CA VAL A 137 3.75 -10.22 4.96
C VAL A 137 2.96 -10.60 6.21
N ILE A 138 3.22 -11.77 6.79
CA ILE A 138 2.54 -12.23 8.01
C ILE A 138 2.77 -11.25 9.16
N LYS A 139 4.00 -10.77 9.36
CA LYS A 139 4.30 -9.76 10.37
C LYS A 139 3.57 -8.45 10.11
N ALA A 140 3.56 -7.96 8.87
CA ALA A 140 2.86 -6.73 8.51
C ALA A 140 1.35 -6.81 8.73
N LEU A 141 0.73 -7.94 8.41
CA LEU A 141 -0.68 -8.19 8.69
C LEU A 141 -0.97 -8.20 10.20
N ARG A 142 -0.10 -8.82 11.00
CA ARG A 142 -0.20 -8.78 12.46
C ARG A 142 -0.01 -7.38 13.03
N GLU A 143 0.92 -6.60 12.47
CA GLU A 143 1.11 -5.20 12.87
C GLU A 143 -0.12 -4.35 12.53
N LEU A 144 -0.74 -4.54 11.37
CA LEU A 144 -2.01 -3.89 11.00
C LEU A 144 -3.12 -4.21 12.00
N GLU A 145 -3.29 -5.48 12.39
CA GLU A 145 -4.25 -5.88 13.43
C GLU A 145 -3.89 -5.29 14.80
N ARG A 146 -2.60 -5.26 15.15
CA ARG A 146 -2.13 -4.75 16.45
C ARG A 146 -2.41 -3.26 16.62
N VAL A 147 -2.16 -2.44 15.60
CA VAL A 147 -2.28 -0.98 15.69
C VAL A 147 -3.70 -0.47 15.44
N SER A 148 -4.58 -1.27 14.80
CA SER A 148 -5.95 -0.87 14.46
C SER A 148 -6.99 -1.36 15.48
N ARG A 149 -7.99 -0.52 15.78
CA ARG A 149 -9.05 -0.80 16.77
C ARG A 149 -10.35 -1.27 16.15
N LYS A 150 -10.79 -0.60 15.08
CA LYS A 150 -12.12 -0.75 14.51
C LYS A 150 -12.10 -1.55 13.21
N GLY A 151 -11.02 -1.43 12.43
CA GLY A 151 -10.84 -2.25 11.24
C GLY A 151 -9.57 -1.92 10.48
N SER A 152 -9.23 -2.78 9.53
CA SER A 152 -8.17 -2.52 8.56
C SER A 152 -8.60 -2.95 7.16
N PHE A 153 -7.95 -2.39 6.15
CA PHE A 153 -8.19 -2.75 4.75
C PHE A 153 -6.89 -2.89 3.98
N ILE A 154 -6.71 -4.00 3.26
CA ILE A 154 -5.54 -4.19 2.39
C ILE A 154 -5.90 -4.48 0.94
N THR A 155 -4.97 -4.18 0.04
CA THR A 155 -5.00 -4.73 -1.31
C THR A 155 -3.69 -5.41 -1.66
N VAL A 156 -3.79 -6.58 -2.29
CA VAL A 156 -2.62 -7.40 -2.65
C VAL A 156 -2.75 -8.00 -4.04
N ASP A 157 -1.61 -8.19 -4.68
CA ASP A 157 -1.51 -8.84 -5.99
C ASP A 157 -1.88 -10.32 -5.86
N ALA A 158 -2.86 -10.76 -6.65
CA ALA A 158 -3.33 -12.14 -6.65
C ALA A 158 -3.62 -12.65 -8.07
N TYR A 159 -3.83 -13.97 -8.18
CA TYR A 159 -4.27 -14.63 -9.40
C TYR A 159 -5.26 -15.77 -9.09
N THR A 160 -6.08 -16.15 -10.06
CA THR A 160 -7.05 -17.27 -9.98
C THR A 160 -6.74 -18.41 -10.94
N ASN A 161 -5.87 -18.18 -11.93
CA ASN A 161 -5.48 -19.16 -12.93
C ASN A 161 -4.04 -18.92 -13.43
N ASN A 162 -3.52 -19.88 -14.21
CA ASN A 162 -2.14 -19.83 -14.70
C ASN A 162 -1.89 -18.66 -15.66
N ASP A 163 -2.87 -18.28 -16.48
CA ASP A 163 -2.70 -17.15 -17.42
C ASP A 163 -2.56 -15.82 -16.66
N GLU A 164 -3.34 -15.63 -15.58
CA GLU A 164 -3.21 -14.49 -14.67
C GLU A 164 -1.88 -14.52 -13.93
N LYS A 165 -1.46 -15.70 -13.44
CA LYS A 165 -0.15 -15.86 -12.81
C LYS A 165 0.96 -15.38 -13.74
N GLU A 166 1.00 -15.88 -14.97
CA GLU A 166 2.00 -15.49 -15.97
C GLU A 166 2.00 -13.98 -16.24
N ARG A 167 0.82 -13.37 -16.40
CA ARG A 167 0.72 -11.90 -16.57
C ARG A 167 1.22 -11.13 -15.36
N MET A 168 0.86 -11.57 -14.15
CA MET A 168 1.29 -10.93 -12.92
C MET A 168 2.82 -10.94 -12.79
N TYR A 169 3.47 -12.09 -12.99
CA TYR A 169 4.93 -12.18 -12.92
C TYR A 169 5.62 -11.39 -14.05
N ALA A 170 5.00 -11.30 -15.24
CA ALA A 170 5.53 -10.51 -16.34
C ALA A 170 5.51 -9.00 -16.06
N TRP A 171 4.50 -8.50 -15.34
CA TRP A 171 4.33 -7.07 -15.02
C TRP A 171 4.91 -6.66 -13.67
N ASN A 172 5.02 -7.59 -12.73
CA ASN A 172 5.53 -7.36 -11.40
C ASN A 172 6.93 -6.71 -11.45
N LEU A 173 7.14 -5.67 -10.65
CA LEU A 173 8.45 -5.05 -10.45
C LEU A 173 9.00 -5.34 -9.05
N THR A 174 8.15 -5.20 -8.04
CA THR A 174 8.56 -5.10 -6.64
C THR A 174 8.03 -6.22 -5.76
N ALA A 175 6.87 -6.80 -6.08
CA ALA A 175 6.22 -7.83 -5.27
C ALA A 175 7.12 -9.05 -5.11
N LYS A 176 7.23 -9.53 -3.87
CA LYS A 176 7.98 -10.73 -3.51
C LYS A 176 7.04 -11.89 -3.17
N THR A 177 5.84 -11.57 -2.67
CA THR A 177 4.80 -12.54 -2.36
C THR A 177 3.59 -12.31 -3.27
N ILE A 178 3.42 -13.15 -4.29
CA ILE A 178 2.24 -13.16 -5.16
C ILE A 178 1.63 -14.56 -5.05
N LEU A 179 0.40 -14.64 -4.58
CA LEU A 179 -0.26 -15.91 -4.27
C LEU A 179 -1.58 -16.06 -5.04
N HIS A 180 -2.03 -17.30 -5.19
CA HIS A 180 -3.40 -17.55 -5.62
C HIS A 180 -4.38 -16.99 -4.58
N VAL A 181 -5.58 -16.58 -4.99
CA VAL A 181 -6.59 -16.00 -4.07
C VAL A 181 -6.91 -16.90 -2.88
N ASP A 182 -6.86 -18.23 -3.04
CA ASP A 182 -7.10 -19.17 -1.94
C ASP A 182 -5.88 -19.31 -1.01
N GLU A 183 -4.66 -19.22 -1.55
CA GLU A 183 -3.44 -19.20 -0.75
C GLU A 183 -3.34 -17.92 0.08
N TRP A 184 -3.78 -16.77 -0.46
CA TRP A 184 -3.92 -15.53 0.30
C TRP A 184 -4.89 -15.68 1.47
N LYS A 185 -6.05 -16.30 1.27
CA LYS A 185 -7.03 -16.55 2.36
C LYS A 185 -6.42 -17.41 3.46
N GLU A 186 -5.64 -18.44 3.13
CA GLU A 186 -4.95 -19.25 4.14
C GLU A 186 -3.87 -18.45 4.87
N LEU A 187 -3.11 -17.61 4.15
CA LEU A 187 -2.11 -16.73 4.77
C LEU A 187 -2.76 -15.71 5.72
N PHE A 188 -3.92 -15.15 5.37
CA PHE A 188 -4.66 -14.25 6.26
C PHE A 188 -5.08 -14.95 7.55
N LYS A 189 -5.55 -16.20 7.47
CA LYS A 189 -5.84 -17.01 8.66
C LYS A 189 -4.61 -17.26 9.51
N GLU A 190 -3.47 -17.59 8.91
CA GLU A 190 -2.19 -17.81 9.61
C GLU A 190 -1.67 -16.54 10.31
N ALA A 191 -1.88 -15.38 9.67
CA ALA A 191 -1.54 -14.08 10.23
C ALA A 191 -2.57 -13.58 11.26
N GLU A 192 -3.69 -14.28 11.45
CA GLU A 192 -4.84 -13.86 12.26
C GLU A 192 -5.43 -12.51 11.81
N TYR A 193 -5.30 -12.20 10.51
CA TYR A 193 -5.82 -10.99 9.89
C TYR A 193 -7.34 -11.08 9.73
N LYS A 194 -8.06 -10.06 10.22
CA LYS A 194 -9.52 -9.99 10.27
C LYS A 194 -10.06 -8.80 9.47
N GLY A 195 -9.19 -7.89 9.05
CA GLY A 195 -9.56 -6.77 8.20
C GLY A 195 -10.08 -7.18 6.83
N ASP A 196 -10.67 -6.19 6.17
CA ASP A 196 -11.18 -6.32 4.82
C ASP A 196 -10.01 -6.39 3.82
N TYR A 197 -10.22 -7.04 2.68
CA TYR A 197 -9.20 -7.13 1.65
C TYR A 197 -9.80 -7.10 0.25
N TYR A 198 -8.98 -6.69 -0.72
CA TYR A 198 -9.30 -6.76 -2.13
C TYR A 198 -8.11 -7.22 -2.97
N TRP A 199 -8.39 -7.89 -4.08
CA TRP A 199 -7.37 -8.42 -4.97
C TRP A 199 -7.05 -7.44 -6.09
N PHE A 200 -5.77 -7.14 -6.28
CA PHE A 200 -5.30 -6.57 -7.53
C PHE A 200 -4.99 -7.71 -8.51
N MET A 201 -5.71 -7.75 -9.62
CA MET A 201 -5.67 -8.83 -10.61
C MET A 201 -5.20 -8.30 -11.97
N PRO A 202 -4.51 -9.10 -12.82
CA PRO A 202 -3.86 -8.64 -14.05
C PRO A 202 -4.69 -8.82 -15.33
#